data_AF-A0A511TJF5-F1
#
_entry.id   AF-A0A511TJF5-F1
#
_cell.length_a   1.000
_cell.length_b   1.000
_cell.length_c   1.000
_cell.angle_alpha   90.00
_cell.angle_beta   90.00
_cell.angle_gamma   90.00
#
_symmetry.space_group_name_H-M   'P 1'
#
loop_
_entity.id
_entity.type
_entity.pdbx_description
1 polymer ?
#
loop_
_entity_poly.entity_id
_entity_poly.type
_entity_poly.pdbx_seq_one_letter_code
_entity_poly.pdbx_strand_id
1 'polypeptide(L)'
;MSPTPMSSKSLIFAIAASSVLSWGCGEQPAPAQEIVDNLIQAGFPSNDIQVVGERVYVGRDAEVTLEASREMLKAADSSEEQYRTTNLVGAAVTKVCVNGSAFTGVFSTALDLAIQNYTERSLRFTMARTPSTGCSFTIQANIDPNMNGGVAGFPANGLPFGSITIGGRLSQYGVDVIEHVITHELGHTIGFRHSDFYNRTISCGTGGNEGDAGVGAIHIPGTPTTASVGGSIMNSCFRSAETGEFTGSDVTALLALYPPAAGSRLSFRTATGNFLVAENGGGTFVGADRTAIGDWERFGYVDLNGGELLNNDLINLRAANGQFVVAENGGGGVVNANRATAQGWETFRFINLEGRSRFQAGDRVALQASNGQYVVAENGGGGNASGAVNANRSAIGAWETFVLFFQ
;
A
#
# COMPACT_ATOMS: atom_id res chain seq x y z
N MET A 1 26.73 90.87 -3.27
CA MET A 1 25.37 91.26 -2.89
C MET A 1 24.43 90.18 -3.44
N SER A 2 23.71 89.48 -2.55
CA SER A 2 22.51 88.67 -2.85
C SER A 2 21.51 89.49 -3.72
N PRO A 3 20.51 88.90 -4.41
CA PRO A 3 19.81 87.65 -4.07
C PRO A 3 19.33 86.78 -5.26
N THR A 4 18.87 85.58 -4.92
CA THR A 4 17.94 84.75 -5.70
C THR A 4 16.56 85.42 -5.84
N PRO A 5 15.83 85.11 -6.93
CA PRO A 5 14.40 84.84 -6.79
C PRO A 5 13.91 83.61 -7.58
N MET A 6 12.84 83.02 -7.05
CA MET A 6 11.97 81.97 -7.59
C MET A 6 11.45 82.25 -9.01
N SER A 7 11.13 81.19 -9.77
CA SER A 7 9.72 80.84 -10.07
C SER A 7 9.53 79.91 -11.30
N SER A 8 8.61 78.96 -11.14
CA SER A 8 7.63 78.48 -12.12
C SER A 8 7.98 77.41 -13.18
N LYS A 9 7.40 76.22 -12.92
CA LYS A 9 6.59 75.37 -13.82
C LYS A 9 7.16 74.98 -15.19
N SER A 10 7.37 73.68 -15.41
CA SER A 10 6.43 72.82 -16.18
C SER A 10 7.07 71.45 -16.46
N LEU A 11 6.40 70.39 -16.00
CA LEU A 11 6.63 69.01 -16.41
C LEU A 11 6.20 68.88 -17.88
N ILE A 12 7.13 68.53 -18.78
CA ILE A 12 6.79 67.97 -20.10
C ILE A 12 7.75 66.80 -20.40
N PHE A 13 7.16 65.61 -20.37
CA PHE A 13 7.39 64.42 -21.19
C PHE A 13 8.72 64.30 -21.95
N ALA A 14 9.55 63.33 -21.52
CA ALA A 14 10.45 62.61 -22.40
C ALA A 14 10.15 61.11 -22.28
N ILE A 15 9.47 60.57 -23.30
CA ILE A 15 9.22 59.15 -23.50
C ILE A 15 10.56 58.51 -23.83
N ALA A 16 11.13 57.78 -22.86
CA ALA A 16 12.13 56.76 -23.15
C ALA A 16 11.40 55.42 -23.19
N ALA A 17 11.07 54.99 -24.40
CA ALA A 17 10.53 53.67 -24.68
C ALA A 17 11.56 52.61 -24.28
N SER A 18 11.39 52.02 -23.10
CA SER A 18 11.92 50.71 -22.77
C SER A 18 10.75 49.75 -22.84
N SER A 19 10.76 48.89 -23.85
CA SER A 19 9.78 47.84 -24.07
C SER A 19 9.80 46.86 -22.90
N VAL A 20 8.97 47.14 -21.89
CA VAL A 20 8.57 46.16 -20.89
C VAL A 20 7.60 45.22 -21.61
N LEU A 21 8.08 44.03 -21.95
CA LEU A 21 7.21 42.90 -22.19
C LEU A 21 6.46 42.65 -20.88
N SER A 22 5.23 43.16 -20.81
CA SER A 22 4.28 42.86 -19.75
C SER A 22 3.90 41.39 -19.84
N TRP A 23 4.67 40.52 -19.18
CA TRP A 23 4.12 39.27 -18.70
C TRP A 23 3.06 39.63 -17.66
N GLY A 24 1.81 39.44 -18.04
CA GLY A 24 0.71 39.46 -17.09
C GLY A 24 0.96 38.39 -16.05
N CYS A 25 1.42 38.79 -14.87
CA CYS A 25 1.16 38.05 -13.66
C CYS A 25 -0.35 38.12 -13.45
N GLY A 26 -1.07 37.15 -14.01
CA GLY A 26 -2.40 36.83 -13.50
C GLY A 26 -2.20 36.43 -12.04
N GLU A 27 -2.68 37.28 -11.13
CA GLU A 27 -2.75 37.00 -9.70
C GLU A 27 -3.39 35.62 -9.53
N GLN A 28 -2.61 34.66 -9.02
CA GLN A 28 -3.11 33.31 -8.83
C GLN A 28 -4.23 33.35 -7.77
N PRO A 29 -5.26 32.49 -7.87
CA PRO A 29 -6.28 32.40 -6.83
C PRO A 29 -5.60 32.18 -5.46
N ALA A 30 -5.99 32.97 -4.45
CA ALA A 30 -5.34 32.96 -3.13
C ALA A 30 -5.11 31.55 -2.52
N PRO A 31 -6.03 30.57 -2.66
CA PRO A 31 -5.79 29.19 -2.19
C PRO A 31 -4.67 28.45 -2.95
N ALA A 32 -4.57 28.64 -4.27
CA ALA A 32 -3.53 28.01 -5.08
C ALA A 32 -2.15 28.60 -4.78
N GLN A 33 -2.07 29.91 -4.54
CA GLN A 33 -0.83 30.55 -4.10
C GLN A 33 -0.39 30.05 -2.72
N GLU A 34 -1.31 29.89 -1.78
CA GLU A 34 -0.97 29.33 -0.46
C GLU A 34 -0.48 27.88 -0.55
N ILE A 35 -1.08 27.06 -1.42
CA ILE A 35 -0.57 25.70 -1.68
C ILE A 35 0.85 25.78 -2.25
N VAL A 36 1.09 26.61 -3.28
CA VAL A 36 2.43 26.78 -3.87
C VAL A 36 3.44 27.27 -2.82
N ASP A 37 3.07 28.24 -1.99
CA ASP A 37 3.94 28.77 -0.94
C ASP A 37 4.24 27.72 0.13
N ASN A 38 3.23 26.95 0.56
CA ASN A 38 3.41 25.82 1.47
C ASN A 38 4.35 24.79 0.84
N LEU A 39 4.20 24.48 -0.45
CA LEU A 39 5.06 23.54 -1.17
C LEU A 39 6.50 24.03 -1.31
N ILE A 40 6.72 25.31 -1.67
CA ILE A 40 8.06 25.91 -1.75
C ILE A 40 8.70 25.95 -0.36
N GLN A 41 7.95 26.38 0.67
CA GLN A 41 8.40 26.39 2.06
C GLN A 41 8.74 24.97 2.54
N ALA A 42 8.01 23.99 2.03
CA ALA A 42 8.19 22.60 2.38
C ALA A 42 9.36 21.94 1.61
N GLY A 43 9.90 22.55 0.55
CA GLY A 43 11.13 22.12 -0.13
C GLY A 43 10.96 21.70 -1.60
N PHE A 44 9.78 21.86 -2.20
CA PHE A 44 9.56 21.58 -3.63
C PHE A 44 10.33 22.56 -4.52
N PRO A 45 11.12 22.09 -5.50
CA PRO A 45 11.72 22.98 -6.47
C PRO A 45 10.63 23.51 -7.41
N SER A 46 10.63 24.83 -7.66
CA SER A 46 9.52 25.49 -8.37
C SER A 46 9.24 24.96 -9.77
N ASN A 47 10.20 24.25 -10.39
CA ASN A 47 10.03 23.60 -11.69
C ASN A 47 9.23 22.28 -11.64
N ASP A 48 9.04 21.70 -10.45
CA ASP A 48 8.25 20.48 -10.25
C ASP A 48 6.87 20.75 -9.63
N ILE A 49 6.59 22.03 -9.32
CA ILE A 49 5.25 22.51 -8.94
C ILE A 49 4.55 23.02 -10.19
N GLN A 50 3.43 22.41 -10.54
CA GLN A 50 2.62 22.83 -11.68
C GLN A 50 1.26 23.32 -11.21
N VAL A 51 0.89 24.55 -11.56
CA VAL A 51 -0.45 25.09 -11.32
C VAL A 51 -1.25 25.00 -12.62
N VAL A 52 -2.38 24.30 -12.58
CA VAL A 52 -3.31 24.18 -13.72
C VAL A 52 -4.70 24.57 -13.24
N GLY A 53 -5.14 25.78 -13.61
CA GLY A 53 -6.38 26.36 -13.09
C GLY A 53 -6.25 26.69 -11.60
N GLU A 54 -7.14 26.14 -10.77
CA GLU A 54 -7.11 26.30 -9.30
C GLU A 54 -6.39 25.14 -8.58
N ARG A 55 -5.83 24.18 -9.31
CA ARG A 55 -5.21 22.97 -8.78
C ARG A 55 -3.70 23.06 -8.86
N VAL A 56 -3.03 22.53 -7.84
CA VAL A 56 -1.57 22.50 -7.72
C VAL A 56 -1.09 21.07 -7.71
N TYR A 57 -0.11 20.77 -8.55
CA TYR A 57 0.45 19.44 -8.76
C TYR A 57 1.93 19.43 -8.39
N VAL A 58 2.38 18.29 -7.88
CA VAL A 58 3.75 17.92 -7.57
C VAL A 58 4.07 16.67 -8.37
N GLY A 59 5.30 16.56 -8.89
CA GLY A 59 5.71 15.34 -9.61
C GLY A 59 4.98 15.13 -10.95
N ARG A 60 4.02 16.01 -11.29
CA ARG A 60 3.13 16.02 -12.47
C ARG A 60 1.89 15.13 -12.37
N ASP A 61 1.80 14.31 -11.34
CA ASP A 61 0.74 13.31 -11.12
C ASP A 61 0.12 13.38 -9.71
N ALA A 62 0.73 14.10 -8.76
CA ALA A 62 0.17 14.27 -7.42
C ALA A 62 -0.43 15.67 -7.21
N GLU A 63 -1.76 15.78 -7.22
CA GLU A 63 -2.51 16.95 -6.79
C GLU A 63 -2.40 17.15 -5.27
N VAL A 64 -2.09 18.38 -4.86
CA VAL A 64 -2.01 18.75 -3.44
C VAL A 64 -3.14 19.70 -3.10
N THR A 65 -3.99 19.30 -2.14
CA THR A 65 -5.02 20.19 -1.59
C THR A 65 -4.46 21.16 -0.57
N LEU A 66 -5.21 22.22 -0.29
CA LEU A 66 -4.83 23.20 0.72
C LEU A 66 -4.68 22.58 2.11
N GLU A 67 -5.63 21.74 2.51
CA GLU A 67 -5.62 21.04 3.80
C GLU A 67 -4.40 20.12 3.91
N ALA A 68 -4.12 19.36 2.84
CA ALA A 68 -2.96 18.51 2.78
C ALA A 68 -1.69 19.38 2.90
N SER A 69 -1.53 20.44 2.10
CA SER A 69 -0.38 21.36 2.16
C SER A 69 -0.12 21.98 3.54
N ARG A 70 -1.16 22.19 4.35
CA ARG A 70 -1.04 22.73 5.72
C ARG A 70 -0.63 21.68 6.75
N GLU A 71 -1.09 20.44 6.62
CA GLU A 71 -0.65 19.32 7.48
C GLU A 71 0.83 18.97 7.24
N MET A 72 1.34 19.29 6.05
CA MET A 72 2.70 19.02 5.56
C MET A 72 3.79 19.94 6.15
N LEU A 73 3.46 20.95 6.96
CA LEU A 73 4.48 21.83 7.54
C LEU A 73 5.12 21.27 8.84
N LYS A 74 4.93 19.97 9.16
CA LYS A 74 5.49 19.32 10.36
C LYS A 74 6.67 18.42 10.00
N ALA A 75 7.85 18.80 10.48
CA ALA A 75 9.13 18.15 10.19
C ALA A 75 9.22 16.69 10.69
N ALA A 76 9.87 15.85 9.88
CA ALA A 76 10.53 14.62 10.32
C ALA A 76 11.86 14.46 9.57
N ASP A 77 12.88 14.04 10.33
CA ASP A 77 14.30 13.91 9.96
C ASP A 77 14.55 12.91 8.82
N SER A 78 15.64 13.16 8.09
CA SER A 78 16.02 12.51 6.83
C SER A 78 16.88 11.24 6.98
N SER A 79 16.52 10.17 6.27
CA SER A 79 17.41 9.31 5.46
C SER A 79 16.60 8.43 4.48
N GLU A 80 17.26 7.91 3.44
CA GLU A 80 16.76 7.56 2.09
C GLU A 80 16.27 6.09 1.86
N GLU A 81 14.97 5.78 1.59
CA GLU A 81 14.44 4.60 0.82
C GLU A 81 12.93 4.70 0.43
N GLN A 82 12.27 3.72 -0.26
CA GLN A 82 10.83 3.78 -0.70
C GLN A 82 9.94 4.65 0.19
N TYR A 83 9.21 5.58 -0.43
CA TYR A 83 8.83 6.83 0.24
C TYR A 83 7.32 6.93 0.45
N ARG A 84 6.93 7.48 1.59
CA ARG A 84 5.54 7.86 1.89
C ARG A 84 5.44 9.29 2.35
N THR A 85 4.21 9.80 2.29
CA THR A 85 3.87 11.05 2.94
C THR A 85 3.71 10.89 4.47
N THR A 86 3.73 12.01 5.19
CA THR A 86 3.44 12.16 6.61
C THR A 86 1.97 11.82 6.89
N ASN A 87 1.10 12.03 5.92
CA ASN A 87 -0.33 11.72 6.02
C ASN A 87 -0.62 10.28 5.59
N LEU A 88 -1.23 9.51 6.50
CA LEU A 88 -1.62 8.13 6.26
C LEU A 88 -3.12 7.94 6.51
N VAL A 89 -3.67 6.90 5.90
CA VAL A 89 -5.05 6.49 6.14
C VAL A 89 -5.18 5.98 7.57
N GLY A 90 -6.08 6.60 8.33
CA GLY A 90 -6.29 6.36 9.75
C GLY A 90 -7.04 5.05 10.04
N ALA A 91 -6.95 4.60 11.29
CA ALA A 91 -7.51 3.32 11.76
C ALA A 91 -9.03 3.18 11.56
N ALA A 92 -9.77 4.29 11.47
CA ALA A 92 -11.21 4.31 11.27
C ALA A 92 -11.66 3.87 9.87
N VAL A 93 -10.76 3.91 8.88
CA VAL A 93 -11.03 3.43 7.52
C VAL A 93 -10.75 1.94 7.48
N THR A 94 -11.79 1.13 7.29
CA THR A 94 -11.72 -0.35 7.24
C THR A 94 -12.09 -0.90 5.85
N LYS A 95 -12.81 -0.12 5.04
CA LYS A 95 -13.12 -0.46 3.65
C LYS A 95 -13.12 0.78 2.76
N VAL A 96 -12.26 0.78 1.74
CA VAL A 96 -12.21 1.83 0.71
C VAL A 96 -12.90 1.31 -0.55
N CYS A 97 -13.95 1.99 -0.98
CA CYS A 97 -14.63 1.63 -2.22
C CYS A 97 -14.14 2.51 -3.37
N VAL A 98 -14.03 1.94 -4.56
CA VAL A 98 -13.64 2.69 -5.77
C VAL A 98 -14.82 2.73 -6.73
N ASN A 99 -15.33 3.94 -6.97
CA ASN A 99 -16.34 4.20 -7.97
C ASN A 99 -15.71 4.43 -9.34
N GLY A 100 -15.66 3.37 -10.13
CA GLY A 100 -15.20 3.40 -11.52
C GLY A 100 -16.33 3.29 -12.54
N SER A 101 -17.50 3.88 -12.29
CA SER A 101 -18.62 3.85 -13.24
C SER A 101 -18.29 4.47 -14.61
N ALA A 102 -17.28 5.34 -14.66
CA ALA A 102 -16.76 5.93 -15.90
C ALA A 102 -15.86 4.97 -16.70
N PHE A 103 -15.38 3.89 -16.10
CA PHE A 103 -14.39 3.00 -16.71
C PHE A 103 -15.13 1.88 -17.44
N THR A 104 -14.90 1.78 -18.75
CA THR A 104 -15.53 0.78 -19.63
C THR A 104 -14.45 0.00 -20.38
N GLY A 105 -14.81 -1.19 -20.90
CA GLY A 105 -13.89 -2.03 -21.68
C GLY A 105 -12.60 -2.34 -20.92
N VAL A 106 -11.44 -2.11 -21.57
CA VAL A 106 -10.11 -2.39 -21.00
C VAL A 106 -9.83 -1.63 -19.71
N PHE A 107 -10.34 -0.40 -19.54
CA PHE A 107 -10.21 0.35 -18.29
C PHE A 107 -11.00 -0.29 -17.15
N SER A 108 -12.16 -0.88 -17.47
CA SER A 108 -12.96 -1.57 -16.46
C SER A 108 -12.24 -2.81 -15.94
N THR A 109 -11.66 -3.60 -16.83
CA THR A 109 -10.88 -4.79 -16.46
C THR A 109 -9.63 -4.41 -15.67
N ALA A 110 -8.89 -3.38 -16.11
CA ALA A 110 -7.72 -2.89 -15.42
C ALA A 110 -8.02 -2.39 -13.99
N LEU A 111 -9.18 -1.76 -13.77
CA LEU A 111 -9.60 -1.36 -12.42
C LEU A 111 -9.91 -2.56 -11.51
N ASP A 112 -10.49 -3.63 -12.04
CA ASP A 112 -10.74 -4.84 -11.25
C ASP A 112 -9.42 -5.48 -10.81
N LEU A 113 -8.43 -5.58 -11.70
CA LEU A 113 -7.11 -6.11 -11.41
C LEU A 113 -6.32 -5.21 -10.44
N ALA A 114 -6.38 -3.88 -10.62
CA ALA A 114 -5.76 -2.94 -9.69
C ALA A 114 -6.35 -3.04 -8.27
N ILE A 115 -7.68 -3.17 -8.13
CA ILE A 115 -8.31 -3.42 -6.82
C ILE A 115 -7.88 -4.78 -6.27
N GLN A 116 -7.83 -5.81 -7.12
CA GLN A 116 -7.38 -7.15 -6.75
C GLN A 116 -5.98 -7.10 -6.13
N ASN A 117 -5.05 -6.36 -6.76
CA ASN A 117 -3.70 -6.12 -6.29
C ASN A 117 -3.62 -5.68 -4.82
N TYR A 118 -4.56 -4.84 -4.35
CA TYR A 118 -4.67 -4.45 -2.94
C TYR A 118 -5.40 -5.48 -2.08
N THR A 119 -6.50 -6.06 -2.57
CA THR A 119 -7.32 -7.01 -1.78
C THR A 119 -6.66 -8.36 -1.53
N GLU A 120 -5.71 -8.75 -2.37
CA GLU A 120 -4.86 -9.92 -2.15
C GLU A 120 -3.82 -9.69 -1.05
N ARG A 121 -3.62 -8.44 -0.63
CA ARG A 121 -2.78 -8.10 0.51
C ARG A 121 -3.67 -7.97 1.73
N SER A 122 -3.26 -8.59 2.83
CA SER A 122 -3.98 -8.47 4.08
C SER A 122 -3.67 -7.16 4.80
N LEU A 123 -4.10 -6.06 4.21
CA LEU A 123 -3.95 -4.74 4.80
C LEU A 123 -4.96 -4.54 5.94
N ARG A 124 -4.71 -3.54 6.79
CA ARG A 124 -5.65 -3.11 7.85
C ARG A 124 -7.06 -2.80 7.34
N PHE A 125 -7.18 -2.41 6.07
CA PHE A 125 -8.42 -2.11 5.38
C PHE A 125 -8.51 -2.94 4.09
N THR A 126 -9.72 -3.13 3.57
CA THR A 126 -9.92 -3.76 2.26
C THR A 126 -10.33 -2.74 1.20
N MET A 127 -10.14 -3.08 -0.07
CA MET A 127 -10.67 -2.30 -1.20
C MET A 127 -11.81 -3.06 -1.90
N ALA A 128 -12.75 -2.34 -2.51
CA ALA A 128 -13.81 -2.96 -3.30
C ALA A 128 -14.31 -2.02 -4.38
N ARG A 129 -14.75 -2.57 -5.51
CA ARG A 129 -15.43 -1.77 -6.53
C ARG A 129 -16.87 -1.47 -6.12
N THR A 130 -17.39 -0.29 -6.45
CA THR A 130 -18.82 0.00 -6.28
C THR A 130 -19.67 -0.62 -7.40
N PRO A 131 -20.93 -0.99 -7.15
CA PRO A 131 -21.66 -0.85 -5.88
C PRO A 131 -21.16 -1.83 -4.81
N SER A 132 -20.94 -1.32 -3.60
CA SER A 132 -20.52 -2.11 -2.44
C SER A 132 -21.12 -1.51 -1.17
N THR A 133 -21.44 -2.35 -0.19
CA THR A 133 -21.97 -1.90 1.11
C THR A 133 -20.84 -1.78 2.14
N GLY A 134 -21.07 -0.97 3.18
CA GLY A 134 -20.13 -0.84 4.30
C GLY A 134 -18.82 -0.12 3.97
N CYS A 135 -18.80 0.71 2.93
CA CYS A 135 -17.63 1.54 2.58
C CYS A 135 -17.41 2.59 3.68
N SER A 136 -16.23 2.61 4.29
CA SER A 136 -15.80 3.70 5.18
C SER A 136 -15.53 4.98 4.39
N PHE A 137 -15.06 4.82 3.15
CA PHE A 137 -14.74 5.91 2.23
C PHE A 137 -14.92 5.45 0.78
N THR A 138 -15.19 6.40 -0.14
CA THR A 138 -15.30 6.11 -1.57
C THR A 138 -14.39 7.03 -2.37
N ILE A 139 -13.49 6.44 -3.16
CA ILE A 139 -12.66 7.12 -4.15
C ILE A 139 -13.41 7.17 -5.48
N GLN A 140 -13.46 8.34 -6.10
CA GLN A 140 -14.04 8.52 -7.43
C GLN A 140 -12.97 8.37 -8.52
N ALA A 141 -13.12 7.37 -9.40
CA ALA A 141 -12.23 7.18 -10.53
C ALA A 141 -12.83 7.85 -11.79
N ASN A 142 -12.08 8.79 -12.36
CA ASN A 142 -12.46 9.62 -13.50
C ASN A 142 -11.57 9.33 -14.72
N ILE A 143 -12.07 9.65 -15.92
CA ILE A 143 -11.29 9.58 -17.16
C ILE A 143 -11.09 10.98 -17.73
N ASP A 144 -9.84 11.36 -18.01
CA ASP A 144 -9.53 12.51 -18.86
C ASP A 144 -9.12 11.99 -20.26
N PRO A 145 -9.92 12.22 -21.31
CA PRO A 145 -9.64 11.68 -22.65
C PRO A 145 -8.33 12.20 -23.27
N ASN A 146 -7.76 13.29 -22.75
CA ASN A 146 -6.59 13.95 -23.33
C ASN A 146 -5.28 13.64 -22.59
N MET A 147 -5.34 13.00 -21.43
CA MET A 147 -4.18 12.67 -20.59
C MET A 147 -3.58 11.31 -20.98
N ASN A 148 -2.26 11.17 -20.85
CA ASN A 148 -1.52 9.92 -21.02
C ASN A 148 -0.71 9.63 -19.75
N GLY A 149 -1.34 8.95 -18.79
CA GLY A 149 -0.84 8.75 -17.43
C GLY A 149 -2.01 8.77 -16.45
N GLY A 150 -1.72 9.00 -15.18
CA GLY A 150 -2.73 9.19 -14.15
C GLY A 150 -2.40 10.42 -13.30
N VAL A 151 -3.38 10.81 -12.50
CA VAL A 151 -3.27 11.83 -11.46
C VAL A 151 -4.08 11.38 -10.26
N ALA A 152 -3.53 11.58 -9.08
CA ALA A 152 -4.17 11.37 -7.80
C ALA A 152 -3.75 12.48 -6.84
N GLY A 153 -3.98 12.29 -5.54
CA GLY A 153 -3.52 13.18 -4.49
C GLY A 153 -3.26 12.38 -3.23
N PHE A 154 -2.84 13.04 -2.17
CA PHE A 154 -2.42 12.38 -0.93
C PHE A 154 -3.52 12.34 0.14
N PRO A 155 -3.43 11.41 1.12
CA PRO A 155 -4.32 11.40 2.26
C PRO A 155 -4.34 12.73 3.03
N ALA A 156 -5.46 13.02 3.66
CA ALA A 156 -5.61 14.14 4.58
C ALA A 156 -6.61 13.77 5.69
N ASN A 157 -6.40 14.26 6.92
CA ASN A 157 -7.28 13.98 8.06
C ASN A 157 -7.55 12.47 8.32
N GLY A 158 -6.60 11.60 7.99
CA GLY A 158 -6.76 10.15 8.13
C GLY A 158 -7.67 9.48 7.10
N LEU A 159 -8.08 10.20 6.05
CA LEU A 159 -8.88 9.66 4.95
C LEU A 159 -8.04 9.53 3.67
N PRO A 160 -8.34 8.56 2.79
CA PRO A 160 -7.73 8.52 1.46
C PRO A 160 -8.05 9.77 0.66
N PHE A 161 -7.24 10.07 -0.36
CA PHE A 161 -7.60 11.09 -1.33
C PHE A 161 -8.86 10.68 -2.12
N GLY A 162 -9.77 11.64 -2.33
CA GLY A 162 -11.14 11.37 -2.79
C GLY A 162 -11.27 10.95 -4.26
N SER A 163 -10.24 11.09 -5.08
CA SER A 163 -10.36 10.83 -6.51
C SER A 163 -9.06 10.43 -7.18
N ILE A 164 -9.17 9.61 -8.23
CA ILE A 164 -8.10 9.40 -9.20
C ILE A 164 -8.61 9.81 -10.58
N THR A 165 -7.74 10.34 -11.42
CA THR A 165 -8.03 10.66 -12.82
C THR A 165 -7.08 9.86 -13.69
N ILE A 166 -7.62 9.05 -14.59
CA ILE A 166 -6.84 8.19 -15.47
C ILE A 166 -6.95 8.68 -16.90
N GLY A 167 -5.83 8.72 -17.59
CA GLY A 167 -5.74 9.22 -18.96
C GLY A 167 -6.38 8.27 -19.97
N GLY A 168 -7.35 8.78 -20.72
CA GLY A 168 -8.02 8.02 -21.79
C GLY A 168 -7.08 7.64 -22.93
N ARG A 169 -5.95 8.34 -23.12
CA ARG A 169 -4.93 7.95 -24.10
C ARG A 169 -4.23 6.64 -23.75
N LEU A 170 -4.36 6.16 -22.51
CA LEU A 170 -3.83 4.86 -22.12
C LEU A 170 -4.51 3.69 -22.85
N SER A 171 -5.66 3.92 -23.53
CA SER A 171 -6.32 2.92 -24.37
C SER A 171 -5.45 2.39 -25.52
N GLN A 172 -4.35 3.09 -25.82
CA GLN A 172 -3.35 2.64 -26.80
C GLN A 172 -2.43 1.53 -26.26
N TYR A 173 -2.42 1.29 -24.94
CA TYR A 173 -1.65 0.25 -24.28
C TYR A 173 -2.54 -0.95 -23.88
N GLY A 174 -1.88 -2.04 -23.46
CA GLY A 174 -2.56 -3.23 -22.93
C GLY A 174 -3.16 -3.02 -21.53
N VAL A 175 -4.01 -3.95 -21.11
CA VAL A 175 -4.68 -3.94 -19.80
C VAL A 175 -3.67 -3.79 -18.67
N ASP A 176 -2.55 -4.51 -18.71
CA ASP A 176 -1.51 -4.49 -17.67
C ASP A 176 -0.88 -3.10 -17.45
N VAL A 177 -0.73 -2.30 -18.51
CA VAL A 177 -0.20 -0.93 -18.41
C VAL A 177 -1.26 0.01 -17.82
N ILE A 178 -2.52 -0.16 -18.22
CA ILE A 178 -3.63 0.62 -17.64
C ILE A 178 -3.80 0.27 -16.17
N GLU A 179 -3.72 -1.02 -15.83
CA GLU A 179 -3.74 -1.53 -14.47
C GLU A 179 -2.61 -0.92 -13.66
N HIS A 180 -1.38 -0.92 -14.18
CA HIS A 180 -0.22 -0.33 -13.49
C HIS A 180 -0.48 1.12 -13.09
N VAL A 181 -0.99 1.94 -14.02
CA VAL A 181 -1.30 3.34 -13.73
C VAL A 181 -2.41 3.44 -12.68
N ILE A 182 -3.47 2.64 -12.75
CA ILE A 182 -4.54 2.67 -11.74
C ILE A 182 -4.01 2.24 -10.37
N THR A 183 -3.22 1.17 -10.29
CA THR A 183 -2.60 0.68 -9.04
C THR A 183 -1.69 1.75 -8.44
N HIS A 184 -0.91 2.43 -9.28
CA HIS A 184 -0.05 3.56 -8.91
C HIS A 184 -0.85 4.72 -8.33
N GLU A 185 -1.90 5.17 -9.03
CA GLU A 185 -2.73 6.29 -8.57
C GLU A 185 -3.45 5.98 -7.26
N LEU A 186 -3.96 4.75 -7.09
CA LEU A 186 -4.50 4.29 -5.81
C LEU A 186 -3.44 4.33 -4.70
N GLY A 187 -2.17 4.07 -5.02
CA GLY A 187 -1.04 4.15 -4.10
C GLY A 187 -0.85 5.55 -3.53
N HIS A 188 -0.92 6.58 -4.38
CA HIS A 188 -0.93 7.98 -3.93
C HIS A 188 -2.09 8.29 -3.00
N THR A 189 -3.30 7.80 -3.28
CA THR A 189 -4.47 8.06 -2.43
C THR A 189 -4.32 7.53 -1.01
N ILE A 190 -3.41 6.57 -0.79
CA ILE A 190 -3.08 6.00 0.51
C ILE A 190 -1.68 6.40 1.00
N GLY A 191 -1.05 7.40 0.37
CA GLY A 191 0.13 8.07 0.88
C GLY A 191 1.46 7.52 0.40
N PHE A 192 1.50 6.61 -0.58
CA PHE A 192 2.74 6.29 -1.28
C PHE A 192 3.23 7.47 -2.11
N ARG A 193 4.54 7.64 -2.17
CA ARG A 193 5.23 8.55 -3.08
C ARG A 193 6.03 7.75 -4.10
N HIS A 194 6.60 8.46 -5.06
CA HIS A 194 7.52 7.85 -5.99
C HIS A 194 8.76 7.28 -5.30
N SER A 195 9.08 6.05 -5.65
CA SER A 195 10.29 5.34 -5.29
C SER A 195 11.56 6.07 -5.75
N ASP A 196 11.51 6.75 -6.90
CA ASP A 196 12.58 7.54 -7.49
C ASP A 196 12.31 9.05 -7.38
N PHE A 197 11.52 9.50 -6.39
CA PHE A 197 11.22 10.92 -6.20
C PHE A 197 12.50 11.78 -6.17
N TYR A 198 13.59 11.29 -5.57
CA TYR A 198 14.85 12.01 -5.47
C TYR A 198 15.61 12.12 -6.79
N ASN A 199 15.28 11.31 -7.79
CA ASN A 199 15.85 11.37 -9.12
C ASN A 199 14.96 10.67 -10.16
N ARG A 200 14.03 11.43 -10.74
CA ARG A 200 13.11 10.93 -11.78
C ARG A 200 13.80 10.47 -13.06
N THR A 201 15.07 10.86 -13.30
CA THR A 201 15.79 10.38 -14.47
C THR A 201 15.93 8.86 -14.49
N ILE A 202 15.82 8.21 -13.33
CA ILE A 202 15.83 6.75 -13.20
C ILE A 202 14.69 6.15 -14.01
N SER A 203 13.42 6.45 -13.72
CA SER A 203 12.30 5.86 -14.47
C SER A 203 11.92 6.63 -15.73
N CYS A 204 12.04 7.95 -15.72
CA CYS A 204 11.55 8.82 -16.79
C CYS A 204 12.62 9.14 -17.86
N GLY A 205 13.90 8.85 -17.60
CA GLY A 205 15.02 9.24 -18.47
C GLY A 205 15.29 10.75 -18.52
N THR A 206 14.50 11.55 -17.78
CA THR A 206 14.58 13.00 -17.65
C THR A 206 13.93 13.43 -16.33
N GLY A 207 14.06 14.71 -15.94
CA GLY A 207 13.56 15.23 -14.67
C GLY A 207 14.66 15.37 -13.61
N GLY A 208 14.26 15.65 -12.38
CA GLY A 208 15.17 15.91 -11.27
C GLY A 208 14.65 15.31 -9.96
N ASN A 209 15.11 15.88 -8.85
CA ASN A 209 14.64 15.55 -7.52
C ASN A 209 13.33 16.29 -7.23
N GLU A 210 12.26 15.55 -6.94
CA GLU A 210 10.93 16.06 -6.58
C GLU A 210 10.89 16.72 -5.18
N GLY A 211 11.90 16.51 -4.32
CA GLY A 211 11.98 17.03 -2.95
C GLY A 211 11.26 16.17 -1.90
N ASP A 212 11.63 16.29 -0.62
CA ASP A 212 10.95 15.68 0.56
C ASP A 212 9.69 16.46 0.98
N ALA A 213 9.82 17.78 0.84
CA ALA A 213 8.77 18.66 0.42
C ALA A 213 7.65 18.82 1.46
N GLY A 214 7.99 18.62 2.75
CA GLY A 214 7.15 18.68 3.97
C GLY A 214 5.97 17.71 4.00
N VAL A 215 5.54 17.22 2.83
CA VAL A 215 4.72 16.02 2.69
C VAL A 215 5.35 14.81 3.30
N GLY A 216 6.65 14.82 3.56
CA GLY A 216 7.42 13.65 3.91
C GLY A 216 7.85 12.93 2.64
N ALA A 217 9.15 12.71 2.52
CA ALA A 217 9.71 11.57 1.84
C ALA A 217 10.20 10.63 2.94
N ILE A 218 9.25 10.10 3.73
CA ILE A 218 9.59 9.26 4.87
C ILE A 218 9.79 7.86 4.35
N HIS A 219 10.97 7.32 4.65
CA HIS A 219 11.27 5.93 4.38
C HIS A 219 10.22 4.99 4.98
N ILE A 220 9.85 3.98 4.21
CA ILE A 220 9.05 2.85 4.65
C ILE A 220 9.97 1.66 5.00
N PRO A 221 10.11 1.30 6.31
CA PRO A 221 11.04 0.27 6.77
C PRO A 221 10.97 -1.06 5.98
N GLY A 222 12.15 -1.63 5.69
CA GLY A 222 12.28 -2.94 5.04
C GLY A 222 12.29 -2.90 3.50
N THR A 223 12.40 -1.73 2.90
CA THR A 223 12.40 -1.52 1.45
C THR A 223 13.75 -1.01 0.92
N PRO A 224 14.06 -1.12 -0.39
CA PRO A 224 15.34 -0.68 -0.97
C PRO A 224 15.56 0.84 -0.96
N THR A 225 16.78 1.27 -0.60
CA THR A 225 17.27 2.68 -0.56
C THR A 225 17.35 3.35 -1.92
N THR A 226 17.55 2.55 -2.97
CA THR A 226 17.72 3.03 -4.34
C THR A 226 16.61 2.51 -5.25
N ALA A 227 16.23 3.32 -6.22
CA ALA A 227 15.25 2.97 -7.23
C ALA A 227 15.93 2.41 -8.47
N SER A 228 15.22 1.54 -9.18
CA SER A 228 15.60 1.01 -10.48
C SER A 228 14.42 1.12 -11.43
N VAL A 229 14.69 1.20 -12.73
CA VAL A 229 13.67 1.18 -13.78
C VAL A 229 12.80 -0.08 -13.66
N GLY A 230 11.50 0.11 -13.46
CA GLY A 230 10.54 -0.98 -13.25
C GLY A 230 10.71 -1.72 -11.93
N GLY A 231 11.42 -1.15 -10.96
CA GLY A 231 11.68 -1.78 -9.66
C GLY A 231 10.54 -1.65 -8.66
N SER A 232 9.52 -0.84 -8.98
CA SER A 232 8.40 -0.52 -8.12
C SER A 232 7.22 -0.05 -8.95
N ILE A 233 6.01 -0.35 -8.50
CA ILE A 233 4.80 0.26 -9.05
C ILE A 233 4.82 1.79 -8.90
N MET A 234 5.55 2.30 -7.90
CA MET A 234 5.70 3.72 -7.62
C MET A 234 6.92 4.32 -8.31
N ASN A 235 7.39 3.80 -9.45
CA ASN A 235 8.29 4.59 -10.28
C ASN A 235 7.52 5.79 -10.87
N SER A 236 8.18 6.95 -10.92
CA SER A 236 7.57 8.23 -11.37
C SER A 236 7.08 8.21 -12.82
N CYS A 237 7.57 7.28 -13.62
CA CYS A 237 7.10 7.03 -14.97
C CYS A 237 6.89 5.53 -15.18
N PHE A 238 5.71 5.18 -15.69
CA PHE A 238 5.42 3.86 -16.23
C PHE A 238 6.08 3.70 -17.62
N ARG A 239 6.33 2.45 -18.02
CA ARG A 239 6.86 2.07 -19.35
C ARG A 239 5.74 1.51 -20.23
N SER A 240 6.05 1.28 -21.50
CA SER A 240 5.11 0.61 -22.42
C SER A 240 4.91 -0.89 -22.14
N ALA A 241 5.68 -1.45 -21.20
CA ALA A 241 5.64 -2.86 -20.81
C ALA A 241 5.66 -2.95 -19.28
N GLU A 242 4.50 -2.73 -18.67
CA GLU A 242 4.27 -2.93 -17.24
C GLU A 242 3.42 -4.17 -17.00
N THR A 243 3.54 -4.73 -15.80
CA THR A 243 2.80 -5.93 -15.40
C THR A 243 1.53 -5.62 -14.61
N GLY A 244 1.34 -4.39 -14.13
CA GLY A 244 0.24 -4.04 -13.21
C GLY A 244 0.46 -4.47 -11.75
N GLU A 245 1.24 -5.54 -11.55
CA GLU A 245 1.51 -6.18 -10.25
C GLU A 245 2.48 -5.43 -9.33
N PHE A 246 2.23 -5.54 -8.02
CA PHE A 246 3.18 -5.11 -6.99
C PHE A 246 4.47 -5.95 -7.00
N THR A 247 5.61 -5.28 -6.85
CA THR A 247 6.88 -5.96 -6.55
C THR A 247 6.95 -6.37 -5.08
N GLY A 248 7.90 -7.24 -4.72
CA GLY A 248 8.14 -7.61 -3.32
C GLY A 248 8.47 -6.40 -2.43
N SER A 249 9.05 -5.34 -2.99
CA SER A 249 9.31 -4.09 -2.26
C SER A 249 8.05 -3.28 -2.02
N ASP A 250 7.13 -3.23 -2.99
CA ASP A 250 5.86 -2.53 -2.86
C ASP A 250 4.94 -3.20 -1.83
N VAL A 251 4.91 -4.54 -1.81
CA VAL A 251 4.15 -5.29 -0.79
C VAL A 251 4.73 -5.06 0.60
N THR A 252 6.06 -5.03 0.72
CA THR A 252 6.73 -4.73 2.00
C THR A 252 6.37 -3.32 2.48
N ALA A 253 6.37 -2.36 1.57
CA ALA A 253 5.96 -0.99 1.83
C ALA A 253 4.49 -0.92 2.32
N LEU A 254 3.58 -1.57 1.60
CA LEU A 254 2.14 -1.56 1.90
C LEU A 254 1.85 -2.06 3.30
N LEU A 255 2.43 -3.20 3.64
CA LEU A 255 2.21 -3.82 4.94
C LEU A 255 2.86 -3.01 6.05
N ALA A 256 3.96 -2.30 5.80
CA ALA A 256 4.63 -1.48 6.81
C ALA A 256 3.74 -0.28 7.21
N LEU A 257 3.00 0.27 6.25
CA LEU A 257 2.08 1.38 6.51
C LEU A 257 0.73 0.90 7.03
N TYR A 258 0.25 -0.22 6.49
CA TYR A 258 -1.09 -0.74 6.74
C TYR A 258 -1.02 -2.21 7.15
N PRO A 259 -0.38 -2.52 8.30
CA PRO A 259 -0.31 -3.88 8.79
C PRO A 259 -1.71 -4.47 8.98
N PRO A 260 -1.87 -5.80 8.89
CA PRO A 260 -3.10 -6.47 9.28
C PRO A 260 -3.57 -5.93 10.66
N ALA A 261 -4.88 -5.74 10.83
CA ALA A 261 -5.42 -5.16 12.05
C ALA A 261 -5.00 -5.98 13.29
N ALA A 262 -4.83 -5.32 14.44
CA ALA A 262 -4.59 -6.04 15.69
C ALA A 262 -5.76 -7.03 15.95
N GLY A 263 -5.43 -8.32 16.08
CA GLY A 263 -6.43 -9.39 16.11
C GLY A 263 -6.71 -10.07 14.77
N SER A 264 -5.95 -9.74 13.71
CA SER A 264 -5.97 -10.47 12.45
C SER A 264 -5.78 -11.97 12.67
N ARG A 265 -6.56 -12.76 11.95
CA ARG A 265 -6.54 -14.22 12.06
C ARG A 265 -5.73 -14.78 10.90
N LEU A 266 -5.09 -15.93 11.11
CA LEU A 266 -4.32 -16.63 10.10
C LEU A 266 -5.20 -17.70 9.46
N SER A 267 -5.12 -17.81 8.14
CA SER A 267 -5.63 -18.96 7.40
C SER A 267 -4.50 -19.56 6.59
N PHE A 268 -4.49 -20.89 6.48
CA PHE A 268 -3.41 -21.66 5.90
C PHE A 268 -3.95 -22.50 4.76
N ARG A 269 -3.53 -22.21 3.52
CA ARG A 269 -3.90 -22.98 2.35
C ARG A 269 -2.85 -24.05 2.08
N THR A 270 -3.28 -25.28 1.85
CA THR A 270 -2.42 -26.43 1.57
C THR A 270 -1.97 -26.49 0.11
N ALA A 271 -1.05 -27.40 -0.21
CA ALA A 271 -0.51 -27.58 -1.55
C ALA A 271 -1.57 -27.90 -2.63
N THR A 272 -2.65 -28.59 -2.26
CA THR A 272 -3.77 -28.88 -3.17
C THR A 272 -4.82 -27.77 -3.23
N GLY A 273 -4.60 -26.69 -2.49
CA GLY A 273 -5.46 -25.51 -2.49
C GLY A 273 -6.62 -25.54 -1.49
N ASN A 274 -6.68 -26.53 -0.60
CA ASN A 274 -7.64 -26.59 0.52
C ASN A 274 -7.14 -25.76 1.71
N PHE A 275 -7.96 -25.56 2.74
CA PHE A 275 -7.61 -24.78 3.93
C PHE A 275 -7.60 -25.64 5.19
N LEU A 276 -6.68 -25.32 6.10
CA LEU A 276 -6.71 -25.85 7.47
C LEU A 276 -8.00 -25.41 8.16
N VAL A 277 -8.59 -26.32 8.93
CA VAL A 277 -9.87 -26.08 9.63
C VAL A 277 -9.82 -26.64 11.05
N ALA A 278 -10.21 -25.83 12.03
CA ALA A 278 -10.52 -26.34 13.36
C ALA A 278 -11.94 -26.89 13.35
N GLU A 279 -12.10 -28.22 13.34
CA GLU A 279 -13.41 -28.84 13.21
C GLU A 279 -14.34 -28.44 14.37
N ASN A 280 -15.61 -28.16 14.05
CA ASN A 280 -16.59 -27.53 14.94
C ASN A 280 -16.19 -26.15 15.50
N GLY A 281 -15.26 -25.46 14.84
CA GLY A 281 -14.65 -24.23 15.34
C GLY A 281 -13.67 -24.46 16.49
N GLY A 282 -13.30 -25.71 16.77
CA GLY A 282 -12.47 -26.16 17.88
C GLY A 282 -13.16 -27.24 18.74
N GLY A 283 -12.38 -27.93 19.57
CA GLY A 283 -12.84 -29.01 20.47
C GLY A 283 -12.37 -30.39 20.06
N THR A 284 -11.82 -30.52 18.86
CA THR A 284 -11.40 -31.79 18.28
C THR A 284 -10.18 -31.58 17.37
N PHE A 285 -9.99 -32.43 16.36
CA PHE A 285 -8.87 -32.39 15.43
C PHE A 285 -8.85 -31.16 14.52
N VAL A 286 -7.67 -30.85 13.96
CA VAL A 286 -7.51 -29.92 12.84
C VAL A 286 -7.51 -30.72 11.54
N GLY A 287 -8.39 -30.35 10.61
CA GLY A 287 -8.49 -30.90 9.26
C GLY A 287 -7.87 -29.98 8.21
N ALA A 288 -7.91 -30.41 6.95
CA ALA A 288 -7.28 -29.74 5.81
C ALA A 288 -8.02 -29.96 4.48
N ASP A 289 -9.34 -29.94 4.48
CA ASP A 289 -10.20 -30.31 3.35
C ASP A 289 -11.15 -29.19 2.88
N ARG A 290 -11.04 -27.99 3.45
CA ARG A 290 -11.97 -26.89 3.17
C ARG A 290 -11.61 -26.16 1.90
N THR A 291 -12.59 -25.85 1.07
CA THR A 291 -12.39 -25.18 -0.23
C THR A 291 -12.52 -23.67 -0.16
N ALA A 292 -12.96 -23.11 0.98
CA ALA A 292 -13.12 -21.69 1.21
C ALA A 292 -12.85 -21.34 2.67
N ILE A 293 -12.48 -20.08 2.93
CA ILE A 293 -12.26 -19.55 4.27
C ILE A 293 -13.60 -19.09 4.85
N GLY A 294 -14.06 -19.78 5.89
CA GLY A 294 -15.15 -19.36 6.77
C GLY A 294 -14.64 -19.07 8.18
N ASP A 295 -15.52 -19.19 9.18
CA ASP A 295 -15.15 -18.88 10.56
C ASP A 295 -14.19 -19.90 11.20
N TRP A 296 -14.17 -21.15 10.72
CA TRP A 296 -13.42 -22.25 11.33
C TRP A 296 -12.03 -22.43 10.73
N GLU A 297 -11.79 -21.82 9.57
CA GLU A 297 -10.51 -21.80 8.87
C GLU A 297 -9.66 -20.59 9.28
N ARG A 298 -10.17 -19.77 10.21
CA ARG A 298 -9.54 -18.58 10.76
C ARG A 298 -9.01 -18.85 12.16
N PHE A 299 -7.69 -18.88 12.29
CA PHE A 299 -7.00 -19.09 13.55
C PHE A 299 -6.55 -17.74 14.12
N GLY A 300 -7.03 -17.37 15.31
CA GLY A 300 -6.34 -16.33 16.07
C GLY A 300 -4.92 -16.76 16.39
N TYR A 301 -4.03 -15.82 16.66
CA TYR A 301 -2.69 -16.14 17.13
C TYR A 301 -2.28 -15.29 18.32
N VAL A 302 -1.36 -15.83 19.12
CA VAL A 302 -0.64 -15.11 20.16
C VAL A 302 0.83 -15.26 19.83
N ASP A 303 1.51 -14.13 19.66
CA ASP A 303 2.96 -14.08 19.54
C ASP A 303 3.60 -14.03 20.94
N LEU A 304 4.49 -14.97 21.24
CA LEU A 304 4.99 -15.22 22.60
C LEU A 304 6.08 -14.23 23.03
N ASN A 305 6.82 -13.64 22.09
CA ASN A 305 7.77 -12.56 22.42
C ASN A 305 7.10 -11.18 22.40
N GLY A 306 5.92 -11.08 21.78
CA GLY A 306 5.13 -9.89 21.64
C GLY A 306 5.72 -8.90 20.62
N GLY A 307 4.89 -7.94 20.19
CA GLY A 307 5.26 -7.01 19.14
C GLY A 307 4.67 -7.43 17.80
N GLU A 308 5.44 -7.22 16.73
CA GLU A 308 5.06 -7.63 15.39
C GLU A 308 5.41 -9.10 15.17
N LEU A 309 4.53 -9.85 14.47
CA LEU A 309 4.79 -11.22 14.10
C LEU A 309 5.88 -11.32 13.01
N LEU A 310 7.03 -11.89 13.38
CA LEU A 310 8.23 -12.04 12.57
C LEU A 310 8.61 -13.52 12.37
N ASN A 311 9.43 -13.75 11.35
CA ASN A 311 9.96 -15.06 11.01
C ASN A 311 10.72 -15.68 12.20
N ASN A 312 10.42 -16.94 12.47
CA ASN A 312 10.92 -17.74 13.57
C ASN A 312 10.36 -17.38 14.95
N ASP A 313 9.36 -16.51 15.04
CA ASP A 313 8.63 -16.30 16.29
C ASP A 313 7.92 -17.57 16.73
N LEU A 314 7.78 -17.69 18.04
CA LEU A 314 6.98 -18.73 18.65
C LEU A 314 5.55 -18.19 18.81
N ILE A 315 4.59 -18.94 18.31
CA ILE A 315 3.18 -18.58 18.37
C ILE A 315 2.32 -19.67 18.99
N ASN A 316 1.20 -19.27 19.59
CA ASN A 316 0.07 -20.16 19.79
C ASN A 316 -1.01 -19.83 18.76
N LEU A 317 -1.63 -20.85 18.19
CA LEU A 317 -2.81 -20.70 17.32
C LEU A 317 -4.08 -21.01 18.11
N ARG A 318 -5.14 -20.25 17.86
CA ARG A 318 -6.41 -20.31 18.59
C ARG A 318 -7.57 -20.47 17.62
N ALA A 319 -8.35 -21.53 17.81
CA ALA A 319 -9.56 -21.80 17.05
C ALA A 319 -10.69 -20.80 17.39
N ALA A 320 -11.78 -20.85 16.61
CA ALA A 320 -12.90 -19.93 16.74
C ALA A 320 -13.59 -19.97 18.11
N ASN A 321 -13.70 -21.17 18.73
CA ASN A 321 -14.26 -21.36 20.06
C ASN A 321 -13.29 -20.95 21.19
N GLY A 322 -12.08 -20.50 20.84
CA GLY A 322 -11.09 -20.02 21.76
C GLY A 322 -10.11 -21.06 22.32
N GLN A 323 -10.18 -22.30 21.87
CA GLN A 323 -9.22 -23.34 22.24
C GLN A 323 -7.95 -23.28 21.38
N PHE A 324 -6.84 -23.70 21.97
CA PHE A 324 -5.53 -23.69 21.33
C PHE A 324 -5.29 -24.95 20.49
N VAL A 325 -4.57 -24.72 19.39
CA VAL A 325 -4.02 -25.77 18.55
C VAL A 325 -2.86 -26.42 19.27
N VAL A 326 -2.75 -27.74 19.19
CA VAL A 326 -1.77 -28.57 19.87
C VAL A 326 -1.20 -29.61 18.92
N ALA A 327 0.12 -29.77 18.93
CA ALA A 327 0.78 -30.92 18.35
C ALA A 327 0.89 -32.01 19.42
N GLU A 328 0.17 -33.12 19.25
CA GLU A 328 0.18 -34.19 20.26
C GLU A 328 1.61 -34.73 20.46
N ASN A 329 1.98 -34.96 21.73
CA ASN A 329 3.34 -35.27 22.19
C ASN A 329 4.39 -34.17 21.93
N GLY A 330 3.95 -32.92 21.75
CA GLY A 330 4.82 -31.81 21.35
C GLY A 330 5.29 -31.89 19.89
N GLY A 331 4.69 -32.80 19.13
CA GLY A 331 5.08 -33.27 17.80
C GLY A 331 5.20 -34.80 17.77
N GLY A 332 5.07 -35.39 16.59
CA GLY A 332 5.10 -36.84 16.35
C GLY A 332 3.71 -37.47 16.20
N GLY A 333 2.65 -36.70 16.47
CA GLY A 333 1.26 -37.15 16.38
C GLY A 333 0.35 -36.22 15.58
N VAL A 334 -0.95 -36.38 15.82
CA VAL A 334 -2.03 -35.58 15.23
C VAL A 334 -1.99 -34.13 15.75
N VAL A 335 -2.51 -33.20 14.95
CA VAL A 335 -2.76 -31.82 15.38
C VAL A 335 -4.23 -31.67 15.78
N ASN A 336 -4.48 -31.24 17.02
CA ASN A 336 -5.82 -30.96 17.54
C ASN A 336 -5.98 -29.47 17.84
N ALA A 337 -7.21 -29.01 18.01
CA ALA A 337 -7.58 -27.64 18.42
C ALA A 337 -8.54 -27.68 19.61
N ASN A 338 -8.12 -28.29 20.71
CA ASN A 338 -8.99 -28.65 21.83
C ASN A 338 -8.45 -28.28 23.22
N ARG A 339 -7.39 -27.47 23.29
CA ARG A 339 -6.74 -27.13 24.56
C ARG A 339 -7.28 -25.82 25.13
N ALA A 340 -7.69 -25.82 26.39
CA ALA A 340 -8.19 -24.60 27.04
C ALA A 340 -7.07 -23.60 27.41
N THR A 341 -5.84 -24.08 27.52
CA THR A 341 -4.67 -23.28 27.91
C THR A 341 -3.48 -23.70 27.07
N ALA A 342 -2.69 -22.72 26.62
CA ALA A 342 -1.46 -22.98 25.90
C ALA A 342 -0.31 -23.28 26.86
N GLN A 343 0.46 -24.31 26.53
CA GLN A 343 1.71 -24.72 27.16
C GLN A 343 2.72 -25.08 26.04
N GLY A 344 3.68 -25.96 26.33
CA GLY A 344 4.74 -26.30 25.39
C GLY A 344 4.26 -26.95 24.10
N TRP A 345 3.20 -27.76 24.14
CA TRP A 345 2.72 -28.52 22.97
C TRP A 345 1.84 -27.70 22.03
N GLU A 346 1.31 -26.58 22.53
CA GLU A 346 0.51 -25.61 21.79
C GLU A 346 1.37 -24.53 21.14
N THR A 347 2.70 -24.61 21.30
CA THR A 347 3.66 -23.64 20.81
C THR A 347 4.29 -24.12 19.51
N PHE A 348 4.24 -23.28 18.49
CA PHE A 348 4.79 -23.54 17.17
C PHE A 348 5.77 -22.44 16.80
N ARG A 349 6.94 -22.80 16.27
CA ARG A 349 7.78 -21.83 15.55
C ARG A 349 7.17 -21.58 14.19
N PHE A 350 6.88 -20.32 13.90
CA PHE A 350 6.31 -19.90 12.63
C PHE A 350 7.42 -19.46 11.66
N ILE A 351 7.55 -20.15 10.54
CA ILE A 351 8.70 -20.02 9.66
C ILE A 351 8.25 -19.46 8.31
N ASN A 352 8.87 -18.37 7.89
CA ASN A 352 8.72 -17.78 6.57
C ASN A 352 9.70 -18.44 5.58
N LEU A 353 9.18 -19.05 4.52
CA LEU A 353 9.98 -19.77 3.51
C LEU A 353 10.39 -18.88 2.33
N GLU A 354 9.98 -17.61 2.31
CA GLU A 354 10.44 -16.60 1.36
C GLU A 354 11.75 -15.92 1.82
N GLY A 355 12.27 -16.29 2.99
CA GLY A 355 13.51 -15.72 3.55
C GLY A 355 13.36 -14.30 4.10
N ARG A 356 12.12 -13.82 4.27
CA ARG A 356 11.80 -12.50 4.80
C ARG A 356 11.65 -12.53 6.31
N SER A 357 12.00 -11.41 6.96
CA SER A 357 11.82 -11.23 8.41
C SER A 357 10.35 -11.06 8.78
N ARG A 358 9.53 -10.48 7.90
CA ARG A 358 8.12 -10.17 8.16
C ARG A 358 7.21 -10.98 7.25
N PHE A 359 6.12 -11.48 7.82
CA PHE A 359 5.11 -12.23 7.06
C PHE A 359 4.23 -11.34 6.21
N GLN A 360 3.85 -11.85 5.05
CA GLN A 360 2.92 -11.26 4.09
C GLN A 360 1.86 -12.28 3.69
N ALA A 361 0.69 -11.79 3.28
CA ALA A 361 -0.29 -12.64 2.64
C ALA A 361 0.29 -13.20 1.32
N GLY A 362 0.10 -14.49 1.09
CA GLY A 362 0.71 -15.22 -0.02
C GLY A 362 2.05 -15.89 0.32
N ASP A 363 2.65 -15.62 1.49
CA ASP A 363 3.91 -16.26 1.87
C ASP A 363 3.76 -17.78 2.00
N ARG A 364 4.76 -18.52 1.51
CA ARG A 364 4.93 -19.91 1.90
C ARG A 364 5.48 -19.96 3.32
N VAL A 365 4.82 -20.73 4.16
CA VAL A 365 5.12 -20.84 5.58
C VAL A 365 5.13 -22.28 6.05
N ALA A 366 5.84 -22.54 7.14
CA ALA A 366 5.81 -23.80 7.87
C ALA A 366 5.58 -23.56 9.37
N LEU A 367 4.98 -24.54 10.02
CA LEU A 367 4.79 -24.57 11.47
C LEU A 367 5.63 -25.72 12.04
N GLN A 368 6.59 -25.41 12.90
CA GLN A 368 7.42 -26.40 13.56
C GLN A 368 6.95 -26.56 15.01
N ALA A 369 6.60 -27.79 15.40
CA ALA A 369 6.22 -28.16 16.75
C ALA A 369 7.43 -28.16 17.70
N SER A 370 7.17 -28.18 19.00
CA SER A 370 8.19 -28.08 20.06
C SER A 370 9.31 -29.14 19.99
N ASN A 371 9.03 -30.33 19.43
CA ASN A 371 10.03 -31.39 19.26
C ASN A 371 10.88 -31.25 17.98
N GLY A 372 10.70 -30.16 17.23
CA GLY A 372 11.42 -29.88 15.98
C GLY A 372 10.76 -30.45 14.71
N GLN A 373 9.67 -31.21 14.82
CA GLN A 373 8.94 -31.75 13.67
C GLN A 373 7.94 -30.76 13.10
N TYR A 374 7.61 -30.91 11.82
CA TYR A 374 6.78 -29.99 11.06
C TYR A 374 5.34 -30.48 10.91
N VAL A 375 4.42 -29.52 10.93
CA VAL A 375 3.01 -29.73 10.60
C VAL A 375 2.88 -30.10 9.13
N VAL A 376 2.05 -31.10 8.83
CA VAL A 376 1.80 -31.64 7.50
C VAL A 376 0.31 -31.82 7.26
N ALA A 377 -0.16 -31.38 6.09
CA ALA A 377 -1.46 -31.78 5.58
C ALA A 377 -1.31 -33.06 4.76
N GLU A 378 -1.87 -34.17 5.25
CA GLU A 378 -1.72 -35.47 4.59
C GLU A 378 -2.32 -35.43 3.17
N ASN A 379 -1.63 -36.07 2.22
CA ASN A 379 -1.92 -36.01 0.77
C ASN A 379 -1.87 -34.59 0.17
N GLY A 380 -1.24 -33.62 0.85
CA GLY A 380 -1.18 -32.22 0.44
C GLY A 380 -2.44 -31.43 0.78
N GLY A 381 -3.36 -32.00 1.57
CA GLY A 381 -4.69 -31.47 1.85
C GLY A 381 -5.74 -31.94 0.85
N GLY A 382 -7.00 -31.96 1.26
CA GLY A 382 -8.07 -32.62 0.51
C GLY A 382 -7.92 -34.15 0.53
N GLY A 383 -9.02 -34.86 0.74
CA GLY A 383 -9.02 -36.32 0.80
C GLY A 383 -10.23 -36.87 1.54
N ASN A 384 -10.47 -38.18 1.41
CA ASN A 384 -11.49 -38.86 2.21
C ASN A 384 -11.11 -38.78 3.70
N ALA A 385 -12.07 -38.46 4.58
CA ALA A 385 -11.92 -38.29 6.04
C ALA A 385 -11.23 -36.97 6.50
N SER A 386 -11.80 -35.82 6.12
CA SER A 386 -11.51 -34.49 6.68
C SER A 386 -10.09 -33.92 6.49
N GLY A 387 -9.24 -34.57 5.69
CA GLY A 387 -7.88 -34.12 5.40
C GLY A 387 -7.01 -34.07 6.65
N ALA A 388 -6.52 -35.23 7.11
CA ALA A 388 -5.76 -35.34 8.35
C ALA A 388 -4.55 -34.40 8.41
N VAL A 389 -4.34 -33.78 9.58
CA VAL A 389 -3.18 -32.93 9.87
C VAL A 389 -2.36 -33.53 11.01
N ASN A 390 -1.08 -33.73 10.77
CA ASN A 390 -0.13 -34.25 11.75
C ASN A 390 1.03 -33.27 11.95
N ALA A 391 1.83 -33.45 13.00
CA ALA A 391 3.04 -32.67 13.26
C ALA A 391 4.25 -33.60 13.43
N ASN A 392 4.50 -34.46 12.44
CA ASN A 392 5.40 -35.61 12.57
C ASN A 392 6.51 -35.70 11.48
N ARG A 393 6.74 -34.63 10.73
CA ARG A 393 7.71 -34.62 9.63
C ARG A 393 9.05 -34.06 10.08
N SER A 394 10.15 -34.66 9.63
CA SER A 394 11.51 -34.22 9.99
C SER A 394 12.10 -33.15 9.06
N ALA A 395 11.42 -32.85 7.95
CA ALA A 395 11.85 -31.85 6.97
C ALA A 395 10.64 -31.17 6.33
N ILE A 396 10.85 -29.97 5.81
CA ILE A 396 9.85 -29.20 5.08
C ILE A 396 9.86 -29.64 3.62
N GLY A 397 8.76 -30.21 3.15
CA GLY A 397 8.49 -30.48 1.74
C GLY A 397 7.21 -29.78 1.29
N ALA A 398 6.63 -30.28 0.20
CA ALA A 398 5.44 -29.68 -0.40
C ALA A 398 4.21 -29.72 0.53
N TRP A 399 4.08 -30.74 1.38
CA TRP A 399 2.89 -30.94 2.22
C TRP A 399 3.00 -30.30 3.61
N GLU A 400 4.21 -29.92 3.99
CA GLU A 400 4.54 -29.16 5.21
C GLU A 400 4.56 -27.65 4.93
N THR A 401 4.37 -27.27 3.67
CA THR A 401 4.29 -25.88 3.21
C THR A 401 2.84 -25.45 3.06
N PHE A 402 2.51 -24.32 3.66
CA PHE A 402 1.21 -23.67 3.55
C PHE A 402 1.36 -22.28 2.95
N VAL A 403 0.33 -21.79 2.26
CA VAL A 403 0.24 -20.39 1.84
C VAL A 403 -0.54 -19.62 2.90
N LEU A 404 0.07 -18.57 3.45
CA LEU A 404 -0.48 -17.75 4.52
C LEU A 404 -1.48 -16.71 3.98
N PHE A 405 -2.59 -16.54 4.67
CA PHE A 405 -3.50 -15.41 4.51
C PHE A 405 -3.76 -14.79 5.88
N PHE A 406 -3.76 -13.45 5.99
CA PHE A 406 -4.35 -12.81 7.17
C PHE A 406 -5.80 -12.41 6.88
N GLN A 407 -6.64 -12.45 7.91
CA GLN A 407 -8.09 -12.34 7.87
C GLN A 407 -8.61 -11.31 8.87
#